data_AF-A0A1H9BBI7-F1
#
_entry.id   AF-A0A1H9BBI7-F1
#
_cell.length_a   1.000
_cell.length_b   1.000
_cell.length_c   1.000
_cell.angle_alpha   90.00
_cell.angle_beta   90.00
_cell.angle_gamma   90.00
#
_symmetry.space_group_name_H-M   'P 1'
#
loop_
_entity.id
_entity.type
_entity.pdbx_description
1 polymer ?
#
loop_
_entity_poly.entity_id
_entity_poly.type
_entity_poly.pdbx_seq_one_letter_code
_entity_poly.pdbx_strand_id
1 'polypeptide(L)'
;MSTNTDTLQAARLLLSRLGLSPEDLLREPAQVPTFAEYIPKVALAAGPGARRTYSTYWAQIIAAFGDRGLDQCDATDIEILMRHTMRTRILRRTDRGGHSTGEHLLAAMRTIYTHAIRDELLPLQSNPAAAIPKPSRQCSLRRALTNPELAAINDIAATTGNDTPLDTLILRLHTPRPPVAAAVHWHSARTTSILNGACFACGKRTTRSAGNPPAPP
;
A
#
# COMPACT_ATOMS: atom_id res chain seq x y z
N MET A 1 1.05 -11.34 59.70
CA MET A 1 -0.05 -10.80 58.89
C MET A 1 -1.12 -11.89 58.79
N SER A 2 -2.16 -11.85 59.64
CA SER A 2 -3.26 -12.83 59.53
C SER A 2 -4.11 -12.47 58.31
N THR A 3 -3.94 -13.23 57.24
CA THR A 3 -4.86 -13.20 56.09
C THR A 3 -6.22 -13.69 56.57
N ASN A 4 -7.16 -12.77 56.69
CA ASN A 4 -8.54 -13.08 57.08
C ASN A 4 -9.15 -14.06 56.05
N THR A 5 -9.72 -15.17 56.54
CA THR A 5 -10.23 -16.29 55.73
C THR A 5 -11.29 -15.85 54.74
N ASP A 6 -12.11 -14.87 55.13
CA ASP A 6 -13.16 -14.31 54.27
C ASP A 6 -12.57 -13.59 53.06
N THR A 7 -11.43 -12.91 53.23
CA THR A 7 -10.73 -12.20 52.15
C THR A 7 -10.09 -13.18 51.17
N LEU A 8 -9.56 -14.30 51.66
CA LEU A 8 -9.04 -15.38 50.82
C LEU A 8 -10.15 -16.07 50.01
N GLN A 9 -11.32 -16.29 50.62
CA GLN A 9 -12.48 -16.83 49.89
C GLN A 9 -12.98 -15.87 48.81
N ALA A 10 -13.09 -14.57 49.13
CA ALA A 10 -13.48 -13.56 48.16
C ALA A 10 -12.50 -13.49 46.98
N ALA A 11 -11.19 -13.49 47.25
CA ALA A 11 -10.16 -13.49 46.21
C ALA A 11 -10.24 -14.73 45.30
N ARG A 12 -10.44 -15.94 45.86
CA ARG A 12 -10.61 -17.18 45.08
C ARG A 12 -11.85 -17.15 44.18
N LEU A 13 -12.97 -16.64 44.69
CA LEU A 13 -14.20 -16.47 43.89
C LEU A 13 -14.00 -15.50 42.72
N LEU A 14 -13.26 -14.40 42.95
CA LEU A 14 -13.00 -13.38 41.94
C LEU A 14 -12.08 -13.93 40.83
N LEU A 15 -11.00 -14.62 41.21
CA LEU A 15 -10.11 -15.32 40.28
C LEU A 15 -10.84 -16.39 39.46
N SER A 16 -11.67 -17.19 40.10
CA SER A 16 -12.49 -18.20 39.40
C SER A 16 -13.46 -17.58 38.41
N ARG A 17 -14.04 -16.41 38.70
CA ARG A 17 -14.90 -15.68 37.76
C ARG A 17 -14.15 -15.09 36.58
N LEU A 18 -12.90 -14.67 36.80
CA LEU A 18 -12.01 -14.16 35.75
C LEU A 18 -11.35 -15.27 34.94
N GLY A 19 -11.44 -16.53 35.38
CA GLY A 19 -10.75 -17.66 34.75
C GLY A 19 -9.24 -17.62 34.91
N LEU A 20 -8.74 -16.93 35.94
CA LEU A 20 -7.31 -16.74 36.20
C LEU A 20 -6.85 -17.64 37.35
N SER A 21 -5.67 -18.25 37.22
CA SER A 21 -5.01 -18.93 38.33
C SER A 21 -4.25 -17.92 39.21
N PRO A 22 -3.98 -18.24 40.49
CA PRO A 22 -3.09 -17.42 41.31
C PRO A 22 -1.69 -17.29 40.71
N GLU A 23 -1.22 -18.29 39.96
CA GLU A 23 0.07 -18.23 39.28
C GLU A 23 0.08 -17.18 38.15
N ASP A 24 -1.06 -16.95 37.48
CA ASP A 24 -1.17 -15.93 36.43
C ASP A 24 -1.01 -14.50 36.97
N LEU A 25 -1.31 -14.26 38.26
CA LEU A 25 -1.06 -12.97 38.92
C LEU A 25 0.43 -12.73 39.21
N LEU A 26 1.22 -13.79 39.32
CA LEU A 26 2.66 -13.71 39.57
C LEU A 26 3.46 -13.54 38.28
N ARG A 27 2.83 -13.76 37.12
CA ARG A 27 3.45 -13.54 35.82
C ARG A 27 3.53 -12.03 35.61
N GLU A 28 4.72 -11.45 35.77
CA GLU A 28 4.95 -10.06 35.39
C GLU A 28 4.51 -9.89 33.94
N PRO A 29 3.67 -8.89 33.60
CA PRO A 29 3.34 -8.63 32.22
C PRO A 29 4.65 -8.39 31.48
N ALA A 30 4.96 -9.26 30.51
CA ALA A 30 6.14 -9.09 29.68
C ALA A 30 6.10 -7.66 29.13
N GLN A 31 7.14 -6.88 29.41
CA GLN A 31 7.19 -5.50 28.94
C GLN A 31 7.06 -5.50 27.42
N VAL A 32 6.03 -4.82 26.93
CA VAL A 32 5.81 -4.65 25.50
C VAL A 32 6.99 -3.84 24.96
N PRO A 33 7.72 -4.35 23.95
CA PRO A 33 8.90 -3.68 23.44
C PRO A 33 8.52 -2.33 22.81
N THR A 34 9.50 -1.44 22.74
CA THR A 34 9.30 -0.15 22.07
C THR A 34 9.34 -0.28 20.55
N PHE A 35 8.88 0.75 19.84
CA PHE A 35 9.00 0.78 18.38
C PHE A 35 10.47 0.71 17.94
N ALA A 36 11.39 1.38 18.64
CA ALA A 36 12.81 1.37 18.31
C ALA A 36 13.44 -0.03 18.43
N GLU A 37 13.02 -0.82 19.42
CA GLU A 37 13.49 -2.19 19.65
C GLU A 37 12.87 -3.19 18.67
N TYR A 38 11.57 -3.05 18.38
CA TYR A 38 10.84 -4.06 17.63
C TYR A 38 10.96 -3.92 16.11
N ILE A 39 11.02 -2.68 15.59
CA ILE A 39 11.09 -2.44 14.14
C ILE A 39 12.29 -3.12 13.47
N PRO A 40 13.52 -3.12 14.03
CA PRO A 40 14.63 -3.86 13.44
C PRO A 40 14.35 -5.36 13.28
N LYS A 41 13.67 -5.99 14.24
CA LYS A 41 13.25 -7.40 14.16
C LYS A 41 12.24 -7.63 13.03
N VAL A 42 11.24 -6.76 12.92
CA VAL A 42 10.25 -6.79 11.83
C VAL A 42 10.91 -6.58 10.48
N ALA A 43 11.84 -5.62 10.40
CA ALA A 43 12.60 -5.37 9.19
C ALA A 43 13.36 -6.62 8.76
N LEU A 44 14.02 -7.30 9.70
CA LEU A 44 14.69 -8.57 9.43
C LEU A 44 13.73 -9.63 8.86
N ALA A 45 12.55 -9.78 9.46
CA ALA A 45 11.53 -10.76 9.04
C ALA A 45 10.85 -10.45 7.68
N ALA A 46 10.64 -9.18 7.33
CA ALA A 46 9.84 -8.77 6.16
C ALA A 46 10.53 -9.01 4.79
N GLY A 47 11.83 -9.35 4.79
CA GLY A 47 12.61 -9.62 3.58
C GLY A 47 13.01 -8.36 2.77
N PRO A 48 13.81 -8.54 1.70
CA PRO A 48 14.47 -7.41 1.02
C PRO A 48 13.54 -6.43 0.31
N GLY A 49 12.47 -6.94 -0.32
CA GLY A 49 11.51 -6.11 -1.07
C GLY A 49 10.69 -5.17 -0.17
N ALA A 50 10.27 -5.67 0.99
CA ALA A 50 9.58 -4.86 2.00
C ALA A 50 10.53 -3.82 2.61
N ARG A 51 11.77 -4.18 2.97
CA ARG A 51 12.77 -3.21 3.48
C ARG A 51 13.01 -2.06 2.51
N ARG A 52 13.15 -2.34 1.22
CA ARG A 52 13.35 -1.30 0.19
C ARG A 52 12.18 -0.31 0.14
N THR A 53 10.96 -0.81 0.35
CA THR A 53 9.74 0.00 0.27
C THR A 53 9.44 0.73 1.58
N TYR A 54 9.67 0.08 2.71
CA TYR A 54 9.21 0.52 4.03
C TYR A 54 10.29 1.16 4.90
N SER A 55 11.58 1.01 4.58
CA SER A 55 12.69 1.55 5.41
C SER A 55 12.55 3.02 5.76
N THR A 56 12.22 3.88 4.79
CA THR A 56 12.01 5.30 5.02
C THR A 56 10.85 5.56 5.98
N TYR A 57 9.77 4.80 5.88
CA TYR A 57 8.59 4.94 6.73
C TYR A 57 8.86 4.40 8.13
N TRP A 58 9.59 3.30 8.26
CA TRP A 58 10.04 2.78 9.55
C TRP A 58 10.97 3.76 10.27
N ALA A 59 11.87 4.43 9.56
CA ALA A 59 12.70 5.48 10.16
C ALA A 59 11.86 6.65 10.68
N GLN A 60 10.81 7.06 9.95
CA GLN A 60 9.88 8.09 10.41
C GLN A 60 9.05 7.66 11.62
N ILE A 61 8.64 6.39 11.66
CA ILE A 61 7.92 5.80 12.80
C ILE A 61 8.83 5.76 14.04
N ILE A 62 10.08 5.32 13.90
CA ILE A 62 11.07 5.35 14.99
C ILE A 62 11.30 6.78 15.46
N ALA A 63 11.43 7.74 14.55
CA ALA A 63 11.62 9.14 14.94
C ALA A 63 10.42 9.72 15.71
N ALA A 64 9.19 9.26 15.43
CA ALA A 64 7.98 9.76 16.07
C ALA A 64 7.61 9.02 17.36
N PHE A 65 7.79 7.70 17.40
CA PHE A 65 7.28 6.81 18.44
C PHE A 65 8.35 5.89 19.04
N GLY A 66 9.64 6.11 18.74
CA GLY A 66 10.74 5.20 19.06
C GLY A 66 10.76 4.74 20.53
N ASP A 67 10.57 5.67 21.46
CA ASP A 67 10.61 5.41 22.90
C ASP A 67 9.27 4.91 23.47
N ARG A 68 8.21 4.89 22.67
CA ARG A 68 6.87 4.43 23.11
C ARG A 68 6.75 2.92 22.96
N GLY A 69 6.06 2.30 23.90
CA GLY A 69 5.64 0.89 23.79
C GLY A 69 4.65 0.71 22.62
N LEU A 70 4.64 -0.48 22.01
CA LEU A 70 3.69 -0.78 20.94
C LEU A 70 2.22 -0.71 21.39
N ASP A 71 1.95 -0.87 22.67
CA ASP A 71 0.62 -0.79 23.31
C ASP A 71 0.17 0.65 23.61
N GLN A 72 1.09 1.62 23.57
CA GLN A 72 0.84 3.02 23.96
C GLN A 72 0.44 3.93 22.79
N CYS A 73 0.41 3.40 21.56
CA CYS A 73 0.08 4.17 20.37
C CYS A 73 -1.37 3.92 19.95
N ASP A 74 -2.17 4.97 19.89
CA ASP A 74 -3.56 4.89 19.48
C ASP A 74 -3.73 5.08 17.95
N ALA A 75 -4.95 4.86 17.43
CA ALA A 75 -5.20 5.05 16.00
C ALA A 75 -5.06 6.53 15.58
N THR A 76 -5.33 7.47 16.49
CA THR A 76 -5.25 8.91 16.25
C THR A 76 -3.81 9.35 16.02
N ASP A 77 -2.87 8.90 16.85
CA ASP A 77 -1.44 9.15 16.75
C ASP A 77 -0.90 8.69 15.39
N ILE A 78 -1.32 7.50 14.95
CA ILE A 78 -0.94 6.95 13.65
C ILE A 78 -1.50 7.83 12.52
N GLU A 79 -2.75 8.30 12.64
CA GLU A 79 -3.33 9.20 11.64
C GLU A 79 -2.63 10.57 11.61
N ILE A 80 -2.25 11.10 12.78
CA ILE A 80 -1.47 12.35 12.89
C ILE A 80 -0.13 12.19 12.18
N LEU A 81 0.61 11.09 12.44
CA LEU A 81 1.87 10.81 11.77
C LEU A 81 1.67 10.64 10.25
N MET A 82 0.60 9.97 9.83
CA MET A 82 0.24 9.81 8.42
C MET A 82 0.03 11.15 7.74
N ARG A 83 -0.82 12.02 8.31
CA ARG A 83 -1.07 13.34 7.74
C ARG A 83 0.17 14.22 7.76
N HIS A 84 0.99 14.16 8.82
CA HIS A 84 2.26 14.88 8.89
C HIS A 84 3.19 14.44 7.75
N THR A 85 3.40 13.13 7.59
CA THR A 85 4.25 12.55 6.56
C THR A 85 3.77 12.90 5.15
N MET A 86 2.44 12.89 4.94
CA MET A 86 1.87 13.36 3.68
C MET A 86 2.21 14.83 3.45
N ARG A 87 2.10 15.70 4.45
CA ARG A 87 2.39 17.14 4.31
C ARG A 87 3.86 17.45 4.07
N THR A 88 4.78 16.73 4.70
CA THR A 88 6.23 16.98 4.63
C THR A 88 6.95 16.22 3.52
N ARG A 89 6.21 15.45 2.69
CA ARG A 89 6.76 14.71 1.57
C ARG A 89 7.48 15.62 0.55
N ILE A 90 8.44 15.04 -0.16
CA ILE A 90 9.09 15.69 -1.30
C ILE A 90 8.08 15.88 -2.43
N LEU A 91 7.77 17.14 -2.74
CA LEU A 91 6.92 17.49 -3.87
C LEU A 91 7.71 17.43 -5.17
N ARG A 92 7.14 16.76 -6.17
CA ARG A 92 7.68 16.65 -7.54
C ARG A 92 6.63 17.15 -8.53
N ARG A 93 7.03 17.44 -9.77
CA ARG A 93 6.08 17.79 -10.85
C ARG A 93 4.98 16.74 -11.07
N THR A 94 5.25 15.49 -10.72
CA THR A 94 4.34 14.36 -10.83
C THR A 94 3.62 14.03 -9.52
N ASP A 95 3.78 14.85 -8.49
CA ASP A 95 3.12 14.63 -7.20
C ASP A 95 1.60 14.77 -7.36
N ARG A 96 0.87 13.89 -6.66
CA ARG A 96 -0.60 13.87 -6.69
C ARG A 96 -1.19 13.77 -5.30
N GLY A 97 -0.80 14.66 -4.40
CA GLY A 97 -1.46 14.75 -3.09
C GLY A 97 -0.99 13.72 -2.06
N GLY A 98 0.10 12.98 -2.33
CA GLY A 98 0.76 12.15 -1.32
C GLY A 98 -0.03 10.92 -0.85
N HIS A 99 -1.09 10.53 -1.55
CA HIS A 99 -1.90 9.35 -1.18
C HIS A 99 -1.05 8.07 -1.10
N SER A 100 -0.09 7.90 -2.02
CA SER A 100 0.85 6.77 -1.99
C SER A 100 1.71 6.79 -0.72
N THR A 101 2.12 7.97 -0.27
CA THR A 101 2.92 8.13 0.96
C THR A 101 2.13 7.72 2.18
N GLY A 102 0.89 8.18 2.31
CA GLY A 102 -0.01 7.77 3.39
C GLY A 102 -0.30 6.27 3.35
N GLU A 103 -0.54 5.72 2.16
CA GLU A 103 -0.73 4.28 1.96
C GLU A 103 0.49 3.48 2.46
N HIS A 104 1.71 3.88 2.08
CA HIS A 104 2.92 3.15 2.45
C HIS A 104 3.23 3.25 3.95
N LEU A 105 3.04 4.42 4.57
CA LEU A 105 3.20 4.57 6.01
C LEU A 105 2.20 3.66 6.76
N LEU A 106 0.93 3.70 6.39
CA LEU A 106 -0.09 2.87 7.03
C LEU A 106 0.17 1.36 6.80
N ALA A 107 0.62 0.98 5.61
CA ALA A 107 1.02 -0.40 5.32
C ALA A 107 2.22 -0.84 6.17
N ALA A 108 3.20 0.04 6.36
CA ALA A 108 4.35 -0.21 7.23
C ALA A 108 3.90 -0.39 8.70
N MET A 109 3.01 0.48 9.21
CA MET A 109 2.44 0.35 10.55
C MET A 109 1.66 -0.95 10.73
N ARG A 110 0.79 -1.30 9.77
CA ARG A 110 0.05 -2.58 9.81
C ARG A 110 0.98 -3.77 9.83
N THR A 111 2.09 -3.73 9.09
CA THR A 111 3.09 -4.80 9.10
C THR A 111 3.67 -4.98 10.50
N ILE A 112 4.02 -3.89 11.19
CA ILE A 112 4.53 -3.93 12.57
C ILE A 112 3.52 -4.61 13.51
N TYR A 113 2.27 -4.14 13.54
CA TYR A 113 1.24 -4.71 14.43
C TYR A 113 0.87 -6.16 14.08
N THR A 114 0.84 -6.53 12.79
CA THR A 114 0.61 -7.93 12.39
C THR A 114 1.73 -8.84 12.88
N HIS A 115 2.99 -8.40 12.84
CA HIS A 115 4.09 -9.15 13.42
C HIS A 115 4.01 -9.19 14.95
N ALA A 116 3.67 -8.08 15.61
CA ALA A 116 3.55 -8.03 17.07
C ALA A 116 2.48 -8.99 17.61
N ILE A 117 1.33 -9.08 16.91
CA ILE A 117 0.26 -10.03 17.25
C ILE A 117 0.71 -11.47 16.99
N ARG A 118 1.40 -11.72 15.86
CA ARG A 118 1.93 -13.06 15.56
C ARG A 118 2.98 -13.51 16.57
N ASP A 119 3.76 -12.58 17.11
CA ASP A 119 4.75 -12.81 18.17
C ASP A 119 4.11 -12.82 19.57
N GLU A 120 2.78 -12.75 19.68
CA GLU A 120 2.01 -12.75 20.94
C GLU A 120 2.35 -11.59 21.89
N LEU A 121 2.95 -10.51 21.37
CA LEU A 121 3.28 -9.30 22.13
C LEU A 121 2.06 -8.40 22.37
N LEU A 122 1.06 -8.51 21.50
CA LEU A 122 -0.19 -7.76 21.56
C LEU A 122 -1.39 -8.68 21.31
N PRO A 123 -2.55 -8.43 21.97
CA PRO A 123 -3.80 -9.12 21.66
C PRO A 123 -4.23 -8.88 20.22
N LEU A 124 -4.96 -9.84 19.62
CA LEU A 124 -5.48 -9.73 18.26
C LEU A 124 -6.35 -8.47 18.02
N GLN A 125 -7.07 -8.03 19.06
CA GLN A 125 -7.96 -6.87 19.02
C GLN A 125 -7.22 -5.54 19.21
N SER A 126 -5.95 -5.57 19.60
CA SER A 126 -5.15 -4.37 19.90
C SER A 126 -4.39 -3.87 18.67
N ASN A 127 -5.02 -3.90 17.48
CA ASN A 127 -4.43 -3.37 16.25
C ASN A 127 -5.01 -1.99 15.89
N PRO A 128 -4.46 -0.88 16.42
CA PRO A 128 -4.93 0.46 16.09
C PRO A 128 -4.80 0.80 14.60
N ALA A 129 -3.79 0.25 13.91
CA ALA A 129 -3.54 0.49 12.49
C ALA A 129 -4.58 -0.18 11.57
N ALA A 130 -5.31 -1.19 12.06
CA ALA A 130 -6.40 -1.83 11.31
C ALA A 130 -7.66 -0.96 11.25
N ALA A 131 -7.91 -0.16 12.29
CA ALA A 131 -9.09 0.70 12.38
C ALA A 131 -9.06 1.88 11.37
N ILE A 132 -7.87 2.29 10.94
CA ILE A 132 -7.68 3.44 10.05
C ILE A 132 -8.06 3.05 8.61
N PRO A 133 -8.96 3.80 7.93
CA PRO A 133 -9.29 3.53 6.54
C PRO A 133 -8.06 3.77 5.65
N LYS A 134 -7.84 2.85 4.71
CA LYS A 134 -6.72 2.97 3.79
C LYS A 134 -6.94 4.18 2.85
N PRO A 135 -5.95 5.07 2.66
CA PRO A 135 -6.06 6.13 1.68
C PRO A 135 -6.40 5.56 0.30
N SER A 136 -7.36 6.16 -0.40
CA SER A 136 -7.78 5.67 -1.71
C SER A 136 -6.65 5.83 -2.73
N ARG A 137 -6.45 4.78 -3.53
CA ARG A 137 -5.53 4.85 -4.66
C ARG A 137 -6.18 5.70 -5.75
N GLN A 138 -5.44 6.70 -6.22
CA GLN A 138 -5.86 7.44 -7.40
C GLN A 138 -5.82 6.54 -8.63
N CYS A 139 -6.73 6.81 -9.56
CA CYS A 139 -6.72 6.14 -10.85
C CYS A 139 -5.39 6.40 -11.56
N SER A 140 -4.79 5.33 -12.08
CA SER A 140 -3.57 5.45 -12.88
C SER A 140 -3.91 6.16 -14.19
N LEU A 141 -3.23 7.29 -14.46
CA LEU A 141 -3.26 7.91 -15.79
C LEU A 141 -2.48 7.12 -16.84
N ARG A 142 -1.74 6.07 -16.43
CA ARG A 142 -1.08 5.18 -17.40
C ARG A 142 -2.15 4.50 -18.23
N ARG A 143 -2.14 4.78 -19.52
CA ARG A 143 -2.88 4.06 -20.54
C ARG A 143 -1.90 3.35 -21.47
N ALA A 144 -2.40 2.36 -22.19
CA ALA A 144 -1.66 1.82 -23.32
C ALA A 144 -1.39 2.95 -24.34
N LEU A 145 -0.18 2.95 -24.89
CA LEU A 145 0.13 3.76 -26.07
C LEU A 145 -0.73 3.28 -27.23
N THR A 146 -1.25 4.21 -28.02
CA THR A 146 -1.93 3.85 -29.26
C THR A 146 -0.89 3.49 -30.32
N ASN A 147 -1.28 2.69 -31.33
CA ASN A 147 -0.40 2.38 -32.46
C ASN A 147 0.23 3.63 -33.12
N PRO A 148 -0.52 4.73 -33.41
CA PRO A 148 0.10 5.93 -34.00
C PRO A 148 1.07 6.64 -33.05
N GLU A 149 0.78 6.68 -31.74
CA GLU A 149 1.72 7.26 -30.78
C GLU A 149 3.00 6.43 -30.67
N LEU A 150 2.89 5.10 -30.69
CA LEU A 150 4.04 4.22 -30.68
C LEU A 150 4.87 4.34 -31.97
N ALA A 151 4.21 4.49 -33.12
CA ALA A 151 4.88 4.74 -34.40
C ALA A 151 5.65 6.08 -34.36
N ALA A 152 5.04 7.15 -33.85
CA ALA A 152 5.68 8.45 -33.70
C ALA A 152 6.88 8.42 -32.74
N ILE A 153 6.79 7.69 -31.63
CA ILE A 153 7.91 7.49 -30.69
C ILE A 153 9.07 6.76 -31.38
N ASN A 154 8.77 5.70 -32.13
CA ASN A 154 9.78 4.96 -32.88
C ASN A 154 10.45 5.82 -33.97
N ASP A 155 9.68 6.66 -34.66
CA ASP A 155 10.20 7.56 -35.69
C ASP A 155 11.14 8.63 -35.09
N ILE A 156 10.74 9.25 -33.98
CA ILE A 156 11.58 10.22 -33.26
C ILE A 156 12.85 9.53 -32.74
N ALA A 157 12.77 8.34 -32.16
CA ALA A 157 13.96 7.61 -31.70
C ALA A 157 14.89 7.17 -32.83
N ALA A 158 14.33 6.94 -34.03
CA ALA A 158 15.08 6.57 -35.23
C ALA A 158 15.68 7.77 -35.98
N THR A 159 15.37 9.01 -35.56
CA THR A 159 15.84 10.23 -36.23
C THR A 159 16.53 11.21 -35.28
N THR A 160 16.29 11.07 -33.98
CA THR A 160 16.79 11.96 -32.94
C THR A 160 17.35 11.12 -31.80
N GLY A 161 18.63 11.27 -31.53
CA GLY A 161 19.34 10.46 -30.53
C GLY A 161 20.84 10.58 -30.72
N ASN A 162 21.60 10.28 -29.66
CA ASN A 162 23.07 10.19 -29.76
C ASN A 162 23.49 8.85 -30.37
N ASP A 163 22.72 7.78 -30.12
CA ASP A 163 22.92 6.44 -30.69
C ASP A 163 21.57 5.88 -31.16
N THR A 164 21.13 6.42 -32.29
CA THR A 164 19.86 6.08 -32.94
C THR A 164 19.69 4.57 -33.20
N PRO A 165 20.71 3.80 -33.66
CA PRO A 165 20.62 2.34 -33.77
C PRO A 165 20.29 1.65 -32.45
N LEU A 166 20.96 2.02 -31.36
CA LEU A 166 20.72 1.44 -30.04
C LEU A 166 19.33 1.82 -29.51
N ASP A 167 18.94 3.08 -29.62
CA ASP A 167 17.64 3.58 -29.16
C ASP A 167 16.48 2.83 -29.86
N THR A 168 16.60 2.64 -31.17
CA THR A 168 15.62 1.88 -31.98
C THR A 168 15.59 0.40 -31.59
N LEU A 169 16.74 -0.21 -31.32
CA LEU A 169 16.84 -1.60 -30.89
C LEU A 169 16.15 -1.82 -29.53
N ILE A 170 16.37 -0.91 -28.58
CA ILE A 170 15.75 -0.96 -27.25
C ILE A 170 14.23 -0.89 -27.39
N LEU A 171 13.69 0.01 -28.21
CA LEU A 171 12.25 0.12 -28.42
C LEU A 171 11.65 -1.12 -29.09
N ARG A 172 12.33 -1.68 -30.09
CA ARG A 172 11.90 -2.93 -30.76
C ARG A 172 11.89 -4.14 -29.82
N LEU A 173 12.78 -4.18 -28.83
CA LEU A 173 12.82 -5.26 -27.84
C LEU A 173 11.61 -5.20 -26.88
N HIS A 174 11.16 -4.00 -26.53
CA HIS A 174 10.11 -3.79 -25.52
C HIS A 174 8.70 -3.63 -26.11
N THR A 175 8.58 -3.57 -27.44
CA THR A 175 7.30 -3.51 -28.11
C THR A 175 6.85 -4.91 -28.51
N PRO A 176 5.61 -5.31 -28.19
CA PRO A 176 5.06 -6.57 -28.68
C PRO A 176 5.14 -6.56 -30.21
N ARG A 177 5.66 -7.64 -30.80
CA ARG A 177 5.54 -7.82 -32.25
C ARG A 177 4.06 -7.71 -32.62
N PRO A 178 3.67 -6.85 -33.58
CA PRO A 178 2.31 -6.87 -34.07
C PRO A 178 1.99 -8.29 -34.57
N PRO A 179 0.75 -8.79 -34.38
CA PRO A 179 0.37 -10.08 -34.94
C PRO A 179 0.71 -10.11 -36.42
N VAL A 180 1.24 -11.24 -36.90
CA VAL A 180 1.80 -11.48 -38.24
C VAL A 180 0.88 -11.11 -39.43
N ALA A 181 -0.36 -10.68 -39.18
CA ALA A 181 -1.30 -10.21 -40.19
C ALA A 181 -1.07 -8.76 -40.69
N ALA A 182 -0.05 -8.04 -40.21
CA ALA A 182 0.32 -6.71 -40.71
C ALA A 182 1.80 -6.61 -41.14
N ALA A 183 2.38 -7.72 -41.60
CA ALA A 183 3.69 -7.74 -42.23
C ALA A 183 3.59 -7.35 -43.73
N VAL A 184 3.12 -6.14 -44.02
CA VAL A 184 3.29 -5.51 -45.33
C VAL A 184 3.58 -4.04 -45.09
N HIS A 185 4.70 -3.55 -45.62
CA HIS A 185 5.26 -2.19 -45.49
C HIS A 185 6.23 -1.93 -44.32
N TRP A 186 7.36 -2.64 -44.34
CA TRP A 186 8.65 -2.04 -43.95
C TRP A 186 9.68 -2.20 -45.09
N HIS A 187 9.32 -1.72 -46.27
CA HIS A 187 10.23 -1.16 -47.29
C HIS A 187 9.42 -0.56 -48.45
N SER A 188 9.99 0.47 -49.07
CA SER A 188 9.61 1.14 -50.33
C SER A 188 8.67 2.35 -50.27
N ALA A 189 9.23 3.45 -50.77
CA ALA A 189 8.56 4.64 -51.27
C ALA A 189 7.49 4.32 -52.35
N ARG A 190 6.68 5.36 -52.63
CA ARG A 190 5.73 5.59 -53.74
C ARG A 190 4.25 5.18 -53.55
N THR A 191 3.42 6.24 -53.57
CA THR A 191 2.22 6.40 -54.41
C THR A 191 0.87 5.88 -53.87
N THR A 192 0.06 6.85 -53.43
CA THR A 192 -1.39 7.08 -53.69
C THR A 192 -2.44 6.05 -53.27
N SER A 193 -3.38 6.54 -52.45
CA SER A 193 -4.86 6.49 -52.63
C SER A 193 -5.70 5.77 -51.56
N ILE A 194 -6.39 6.59 -50.77
CA ILE A 194 -7.84 6.60 -50.45
C ILE A 194 -8.56 5.24 -50.16
N LEU A 195 -9.04 5.05 -48.91
CA LEU A 195 -10.47 5.03 -48.48
C LEU A 195 -10.70 4.33 -47.12
N ASN A 196 -11.32 5.09 -46.21
CA ASN A 196 -12.28 4.78 -45.13
C ASN A 196 -12.61 3.33 -44.72
N GLY A 197 -12.78 3.14 -43.40
CA GLY A 197 -13.98 2.44 -42.89
C GLY A 197 -13.87 1.70 -41.55
N ALA A 198 -14.52 2.26 -40.52
CA ALA A 198 -15.19 1.58 -39.38
C ALA A 198 -14.35 1.00 -38.22
N CYS A 199 -14.27 1.80 -37.14
CA CYS A 199 -14.05 1.35 -35.77
C CYS A 199 -15.34 0.76 -35.18
N PHE A 200 -15.26 -0.45 -34.60
CA PHE A 200 -16.27 -1.01 -33.71
C PHE A 200 -15.93 -0.68 -32.25
N ALA A 201 -16.88 -0.07 -31.54
CA ALA A 201 -16.78 0.30 -30.13
C ALA A 201 -17.10 -0.89 -29.21
N CYS A 202 -16.28 -1.08 -28.17
CA CYS A 202 -16.55 -2.02 -27.07
C CYS A 202 -17.17 -1.26 -25.90
N GLY A 203 -18.44 -1.55 -25.62
CA GLY A 203 -19.25 -0.94 -24.57
C GLY A 203 -18.85 -1.35 -23.14
N LYS A 204 -18.84 -0.37 -22.23
CA LYS A 204 -18.77 -0.58 -20.78
C LYS A 204 -20.18 -0.75 -20.23
N ARG A 205 -20.46 -1.87 -19.56
CA ARG A 205 -21.70 -2.10 -18.82
C ARG A 205 -21.53 -1.55 -17.41
N THR A 206 -22.06 -0.36 -17.16
CA THR A 206 -22.22 0.21 -15.81
C THR A 206 -23.55 -0.27 -15.22
N THR A 207 -23.48 -0.97 -14.09
CA THR A 207 -24.63 -1.24 -13.24
C THR A 207 -25.06 0.05 -12.54
N ARG A 208 -26.24 0.56 -12.87
CA ARG A 208 -26.92 1.65 -12.14
C ARG A 208 -28.06 1.04 -11.32
N SER A 209 -28.04 1.29 -10.02
CA SER A 209 -29.11 0.98 -9.08
C SER A 209 -30.37 1.79 -9.41
N ALA A 210 -31.51 1.12 -9.47
CA ALA A 210 -32.82 1.75 -9.64
C ALA A 210 -33.31 2.35 -8.31
N GLY A 211 -33.52 3.67 -8.30
CA GLY A 211 -34.41 4.35 -7.36
C GLY A 211 -35.73 4.65 -8.08
N ASN A 212 -36.85 4.40 -7.41
CA ASN A 212 -38.21 4.47 -7.94
C ASN A 212 -38.64 5.92 -8.25
N PRO A 213 -39.39 6.21 -9.33
CA PRO A 213 -39.94 7.54 -9.63
C PRO A 213 -41.30 7.79 -8.93
N PRO A 214 -41.70 9.08 -8.74
CA PRO A 214 -43.02 9.46 -8.23
C PRO A 214 -44.10 9.44 -9.33
N ALA A 215 -45.36 9.20 -8.93
CA ALA A 215 -46.54 9.17 -9.80
C ALA A 215 -47.05 10.59 -10.16
N PRO A 216 -47.59 10.82 -11.37
CA PRO A 216 -48.21 12.09 -11.75
C PRO A 216 -49.75 11.99 -11.92
N PRO A 217 -50.41 13.13 -12.18
CA PRO A 217 -51.15 13.96 -11.23
C PRO A 217 -52.50 13.39 -10.78
#